data_AF-A0AA39QWR4-F1
#
_entry.id   AF-A0AA39QWR4-F1
#
_cell.length_a   1.000
_cell.length_b   1.000
_cell.length_c   1.000
_cell.angle_alpha   90.00
_cell.angle_beta   90.00
_cell.angle_gamma   90.00
#
_symmetry.space_group_name_H-M   'P 1'
#
loop_
_entity.id
_entity.type
_entity.pdbx_description
1 polymer ?
#
loop_
_entity_poly.entity_id
_entity_poly.type
_entity_poly.pdbx_seq_one_letter_code
_entity_poly.pdbx_strand_id
1 'polypeptide(L)'
;MVRKTTYTYTCWQEMPRRARKGPSYTPLVPNRPLEPLADGETAALPIKSTIMAPMILDQPKRKATDQLGSESPSKRIKNSHSQTITPEADGKPRVVPFPEKPAVKEERDGEIEFRVVNNDNTRESLIILTGLKCIFQKQLPKMPKDYIARLVYDRTHLSMAIVKKPLEVVGGITYRPFNSRGFAEIVFCAISSDQQVKGYGAHLMSHLKDYVRATSPIKHFLTYADNYAIGYFKKQGFTKEITLEKPLWMGYIKDYEGGTIMQCTMVPRIRYLEVGRMLLKQKETVTAKIRAFSKSHIIHQPPREWKNGLCEIDPMSIPAIKASGWSPDMDELARQPRHGPNYNQLLHLLNDMQNHSSSWPFTQPVNRDEVADYYEVIKEPMDLSTMEEKHEKDLYPTPEDFIRDAKLIFDNCRKYNNETTPYAKSANKLEKFMWSQIKLIPEWSVSSY
;
A
#
# COMPACT_ATOMS: atom_id res chain seq x y z
N MET A 1 -43.93 36.40 -0.62
CA MET A 1 -42.87 37.38 -0.30
C MET A 1 -41.54 36.67 -0.39
N VAL A 2 -40.66 37.05 -1.34
CA VAL A 2 -39.38 36.36 -1.58
C VAL A 2 -38.27 37.04 -0.78
N ARG A 3 -37.44 36.27 -0.07
CA ARG A 3 -36.14 36.74 0.42
C ARG A 3 -35.02 35.92 -0.23
N LYS A 4 -34.38 36.52 -1.23
CA LYS A 4 -33.10 36.05 -1.78
C LYS A 4 -32.00 36.48 -0.81
N THR A 5 -31.15 35.55 -0.38
CA THR A 5 -29.88 35.89 0.25
C THR A 5 -28.78 35.75 -0.79
N THR A 6 -28.37 36.87 -1.38
CA THR A 6 -27.32 36.93 -2.40
C THR A 6 -25.96 36.89 -1.70
N TYR A 7 -25.17 35.83 -1.90
CA TYR A 7 -23.75 35.83 -1.54
C TYR A 7 -22.94 36.30 -2.75
N THR A 8 -22.50 37.56 -2.70
CA THR A 8 -21.57 38.14 -3.67
C THR A 8 -20.15 37.67 -3.36
N TYR A 9 -19.58 36.83 -4.21
CA TYR A 9 -18.14 36.58 -4.21
C TYR A 9 -17.43 37.81 -4.80
N THR A 10 -16.80 38.62 -3.96
CA THR A 10 -15.96 39.73 -4.39
C THR A 10 -14.64 39.20 -4.94
N CYS A 11 -14.44 39.42 -6.23
CA CYS A 11 -13.14 39.31 -6.89
C CYS A 11 -12.14 40.24 -6.20
N TRP A 12 -10.98 39.71 -5.78
CA TRP A 12 -9.81 40.53 -5.49
C TRP A 12 -8.92 40.60 -6.73
N GLN A 13 -8.70 41.83 -7.19
CA GLN A 13 -7.95 42.15 -8.40
C GLN A 13 -6.44 42.09 -8.17
N GLU A 14 -5.72 42.05 -9.29
CA GLU A 14 -4.28 42.22 -9.45
C GLU A 14 -3.74 43.49 -8.76
N MET A 15 -2.48 43.47 -8.31
CA MET A 15 -1.54 44.61 -8.14
C MET A 15 -0.13 44.04 -7.84
N PRO A 16 0.99 44.77 -8.08
CA PRO A 16 1.72 44.59 -9.33
C PRO A 16 3.17 44.11 -9.19
N ARG A 17 3.78 43.69 -10.32
CA ARG A 17 5.22 43.38 -10.40
C ARG A 17 6.08 44.61 -10.02
N ARG A 18 7.03 44.43 -9.10
CA ARG A 18 8.18 45.34 -8.92
C ARG A 18 9.47 44.63 -9.34
N ALA A 19 10.39 45.39 -9.94
CA ALA A 19 11.58 44.86 -10.59
C ALA A 19 12.89 45.39 -9.96
N ARG A 20 13.92 44.52 -9.95
CA ARG A 20 15.34 44.80 -9.61
C ARG A 20 15.55 45.10 -8.10
N LYS A 21 16.70 44.77 -7.49
CA LYS A 21 18.07 44.56 -8.02
C LYS A 21 18.71 43.30 -7.40
N GLY A 22 19.67 42.70 -8.10
CA GLY A 22 20.62 41.74 -7.50
C GLY A 22 22.03 42.34 -7.39
N PRO A 23 22.89 41.77 -6.55
CA PRO A 23 24.35 41.83 -6.67
C PRO A 23 24.90 40.39 -6.90
N SER A 24 25.59 40.13 -8.02
CA SER A 24 27.04 40.28 -8.25
C SER A 24 27.81 38.97 -8.04
N TYR A 25 28.11 38.27 -9.16
CA TYR A 25 29.08 37.18 -9.19
C TYR A 25 30.52 37.72 -9.25
N THR A 26 31.44 37.10 -8.52
CA THR A 26 32.88 37.06 -8.85
C THR A 26 33.43 35.63 -8.59
N PRO A 27 34.46 35.15 -9.32
CA PRO A 27 34.54 33.71 -9.63
C PRO A 27 35.92 33.02 -9.41
N LEU A 28 35.93 31.67 -9.58
CA LEU A 28 37.10 30.77 -9.82
C LEU A 28 37.97 30.41 -8.57
N VAL A 29 38.71 29.29 -8.38
CA VAL A 29 39.00 27.96 -9.03
C VAL A 29 40.05 27.19 -8.13
N PRO A 30 40.45 25.90 -8.28
CA PRO A 30 39.75 24.59 -8.26
C PRO A 30 40.29 23.61 -7.15
N ASN A 31 40.03 22.30 -7.28
CA ASN A 31 40.39 21.19 -6.36
C ASN A 31 41.89 20.90 -6.11
N ARG A 32 42.20 20.27 -4.95
CA ARG A 32 43.16 19.12 -4.82
C ARG A 32 42.78 18.14 -3.67
N PRO A 33 43.31 16.89 -3.67
CA PRO A 33 42.69 15.75 -2.99
C PRO A 33 43.33 15.33 -1.65
N LEU A 34 42.72 14.31 -1.02
CA LEU A 34 43.07 13.65 0.25
C LEU A 34 44.38 12.84 0.20
N GLU A 35 45.08 12.75 1.33
CA GLU A 35 46.02 11.67 1.68
C GLU A 35 45.88 11.27 3.17
N PRO A 36 46.38 10.07 3.58
CA PRO A 36 45.88 9.36 4.77
C PRO A 36 46.73 9.53 6.04
N LEU A 37 46.17 9.12 7.18
CA LEU A 37 46.90 8.90 8.43
C LEU A 37 46.81 7.42 8.84
N ALA A 38 47.94 6.86 9.26
CA ALA A 38 48.10 5.46 9.63
C ALA A 38 48.29 5.29 11.15
N ASP A 39 47.93 4.08 11.61
CA ASP A 39 48.44 3.26 12.73
C ASP A 39 49.17 3.91 13.93
N GLY A 40 48.76 3.53 15.15
CA GLY A 40 49.38 4.03 16.38
C GLY A 40 48.95 3.36 17.70
N GLU A 41 49.16 2.04 17.79
CA GLU A 41 49.44 1.25 19.02
C GLU A 41 48.47 1.17 20.24
N THR A 42 48.65 0.05 20.95
CA THR A 42 47.90 -0.44 22.11
C THR A 42 48.54 -0.07 23.46
N ALA A 43 47.73 0.15 24.49
CA ALA A 43 48.13 -0.03 25.89
C ALA A 43 46.95 -0.53 26.75
N ALA A 44 47.21 -1.33 27.78
CA ALA A 44 46.18 -2.09 28.50
C ALA A 44 46.31 -1.99 30.05
N LEU A 45 45.20 -2.31 30.72
CA LEU A 45 45.06 -2.61 32.17
C LEU A 45 45.14 -1.40 33.15
N PRO A 46 44.60 -1.50 34.39
CA PRO A 46 44.07 -2.70 35.06
C PRO A 46 42.65 -2.62 35.65
N ILE A 47 42.13 -3.81 35.96
CA ILE A 47 40.90 -4.07 36.73
C ILE A 47 41.16 -3.88 38.24
N LYS A 48 40.14 -3.45 39.01
CA LYS A 48 40.09 -3.62 40.47
C LYS A 48 38.81 -4.32 40.91
N SER A 49 38.94 -5.19 41.90
CA SER A 49 37.91 -6.10 42.41
C SER A 49 37.77 -6.04 43.94
N THR A 50 36.54 -6.06 44.44
CA THR A 50 36.15 -6.35 45.84
C THR A 50 34.76 -7.01 45.77
N ILE A 51 34.57 -8.33 45.83
CA ILE A 51 34.71 -9.32 46.95
C ILE A 51 33.55 -9.27 47.97
N MET A 52 32.59 -10.21 47.79
CA MET A 52 31.78 -11.02 48.76
C MET A 52 30.97 -10.30 49.89
N ALA A 53 29.94 -10.87 50.55
CA ALA A 53 29.53 -12.27 50.82
C ALA A 53 27.98 -12.42 51.06
N PRO A 54 27.41 -13.62 51.34
CA PRO A 54 25.98 -13.96 51.08
C PRO A 54 25.11 -14.31 52.33
N MET A 55 23.79 -14.61 52.14
CA MET A 55 23.10 -15.88 52.56
C MET A 55 21.55 -15.91 52.40
N ILE A 56 21.04 -16.96 51.72
CA ILE A 56 19.83 -17.84 51.93
C ILE A 56 18.55 -17.21 52.56
N LEU A 57 17.36 -17.21 51.94
CA LEU A 57 16.35 -18.29 51.71
C LEU A 57 15.32 -17.83 50.64
N ASP A 58 14.49 -18.63 49.93
CA ASP A 58 14.31 -20.10 49.76
C ASP A 58 13.59 -20.37 48.37
N GLN A 59 12.87 -21.49 48.19
CA GLN A 59 12.12 -21.86 46.97
C GLN A 59 10.59 -21.92 47.17
N PRO A 60 9.81 -22.03 46.07
CA PRO A 60 9.49 -23.40 45.61
C PRO A 60 9.60 -23.61 44.08
N LYS A 61 10.28 -24.69 43.70
CA LYS A 61 10.22 -25.27 42.34
C LYS A 61 8.78 -25.61 41.97
N ARG A 62 8.33 -25.22 40.77
CA ARG A 62 7.22 -25.90 40.08
C ARG A 62 7.77 -26.88 39.06
N LYS A 63 7.36 -28.15 39.20
CA LYS A 63 7.60 -29.22 38.24
C LYS A 63 6.70 -29.00 37.02
N ALA A 64 7.25 -29.07 35.81
CA ALA A 64 6.44 -29.40 34.64
C ALA A 64 6.23 -30.92 34.65
N THR A 65 5.03 -31.36 35.02
CA THR A 65 4.63 -32.78 34.89
C THR A 65 3.82 -32.96 33.62
N ASP A 66 4.38 -33.72 32.68
CA ASP A 66 3.59 -34.34 31.62
C ASP A 66 2.53 -35.26 32.23
N GLN A 67 1.26 -34.93 32.00
CA GLN A 67 0.16 -35.88 32.04
C GLN A 67 -0.84 -35.54 30.92
N LEU A 68 -0.67 -36.19 29.77
CA LEU A 68 -1.69 -36.23 28.73
C LEU A 68 -2.82 -37.15 29.19
N GLY A 69 -3.83 -36.55 29.83
CA GLY A 69 -5.08 -37.23 30.17
C GLY A 69 -5.89 -37.54 28.92
N SER A 70 -6.31 -38.80 28.78
CA SER A 70 -7.21 -39.25 27.72
C SER A 70 -8.63 -38.73 27.94
N GLU A 71 -9.18 -38.02 26.95
CA GLU A 71 -10.46 -38.30 26.28
C GLU A 71 -10.93 -37.10 25.45
N SER A 72 -11.36 -37.34 24.21
CA SER A 72 -12.13 -36.37 23.41
C SER A 72 -12.94 -37.11 22.34
N PRO A 73 -14.20 -36.71 22.09
CA PRO A 73 -15.18 -37.57 21.42
C PRO A 73 -15.11 -37.56 19.90
N SER A 74 -15.46 -38.70 19.31
CA SER A 74 -15.54 -38.98 17.88
C SER A 74 -16.37 -37.95 17.07
N LYS A 75 -15.70 -37.10 16.27
CA LYS A 75 -16.33 -36.33 15.19
C LYS A 75 -15.57 -36.40 13.86
N ARG A 76 -15.79 -37.53 13.17
CA ARG A 76 -15.93 -37.66 11.70
C ARG A 76 -14.96 -36.83 10.84
N ILE A 77 -13.73 -37.33 10.68
CA ILE A 77 -12.82 -36.90 9.61
C ILE A 77 -13.46 -37.23 8.26
N LYS A 78 -13.59 -36.24 7.37
CA LYS A 78 -13.92 -36.48 5.95
C LYS A 78 -12.69 -37.06 5.26
N ASN A 79 -12.82 -38.24 4.65
CA ASN A 79 -11.80 -38.79 3.76
C ASN A 79 -11.52 -37.80 2.62
N SER A 80 -10.40 -37.09 2.72
CA SER A 80 -9.73 -36.54 1.54
C SER A 80 -8.96 -37.70 0.90
N HIS A 81 -9.21 -37.96 -0.39
CA HIS A 81 -8.46 -38.99 -1.11
C HIS A 81 -6.99 -38.59 -1.14
N SER A 82 -6.14 -39.41 -0.52
CA SER A 82 -4.69 -39.35 -0.73
C SER A 82 -4.40 -39.70 -2.18
N GLN A 83 -4.30 -38.68 -3.04
CA GLN A 83 -3.69 -38.85 -4.35
C GLN A 83 -2.20 -39.11 -4.13
N THR A 84 -1.83 -40.39 -4.20
CA THR A 84 -0.44 -40.82 -4.27
C THR A 84 0.16 -40.24 -5.55
N ILE A 85 0.91 -39.15 -5.44
CA ILE A 85 1.61 -38.58 -6.59
C ILE A 85 2.82 -39.48 -6.86
N THR A 86 2.60 -40.52 -7.65
CA THR A 86 3.67 -41.16 -8.40
C THR A 86 4.32 -40.13 -9.32
N PRO A 87 5.64 -40.15 -9.51
CA PRO A 87 6.28 -39.32 -10.52
C PRO A 87 5.96 -39.90 -11.90
N GLU A 88 4.80 -39.52 -12.45
CA GLU A 88 4.45 -39.87 -13.83
C GLU A 88 5.46 -39.23 -14.79
N ALA A 89 6.35 -40.07 -15.31
CA ALA A 89 7.28 -39.75 -16.40
C ALA A 89 6.56 -39.73 -17.76
N ASP A 90 5.38 -39.11 -17.80
CA ASP A 90 4.55 -39.02 -19.00
C ASP A 90 4.61 -37.57 -19.52
N GLY A 91 5.15 -37.39 -20.73
CA GLY A 91 5.57 -36.09 -21.28
C GLY A 91 4.44 -35.10 -21.64
N LYS A 92 3.26 -35.23 -21.03
CA LYS A 92 2.09 -34.39 -21.26
C LYS A 92 2.22 -33.07 -20.49
N PRO A 93 1.97 -31.91 -21.11
CA PRO A 93 2.06 -30.63 -20.42
C PRO A 93 1.00 -30.53 -19.32
N ARG A 94 1.44 -30.46 -18.06
CA ARG A 94 0.57 -30.29 -16.89
C ARG A 94 -0.23 -29.00 -17.00
N VAL A 95 -1.54 -29.11 -17.24
CA VAL A 95 -2.45 -27.97 -17.28
C VAL A 95 -2.64 -27.44 -15.86
N VAL A 96 -2.20 -26.21 -15.61
CA VAL A 96 -2.40 -25.54 -14.32
C VAL A 96 -3.69 -24.74 -14.35
N PRO A 97 -4.65 -24.99 -13.44
CA PRO A 97 -5.94 -24.30 -13.46
C PRO A 97 -5.77 -22.82 -13.11
N PHE A 98 -6.44 -21.95 -13.87
CA PHE A 98 -6.47 -20.51 -13.63
C PHE A 98 -7.87 -20.10 -13.14
N PRO A 99 -8.05 -19.65 -11.88
CA PRO A 99 -9.35 -19.22 -11.38
C PRO A 99 -9.76 -17.88 -11.98
N GLU A 100 -10.75 -17.90 -12.86
CA GLU A 100 -11.30 -16.69 -13.50
C GLU A 100 -12.26 -15.93 -12.58
N LYS A 101 -12.14 -14.60 -12.57
CA LYS A 101 -13.02 -13.69 -11.83
C LYS A 101 -14.42 -13.63 -12.47
N PRO A 102 -15.50 -13.34 -11.72
CA PRO A 102 -16.86 -13.24 -12.25
C PRO A 102 -16.97 -12.34 -13.48
N ALA A 103 -16.41 -11.13 -13.42
CA ALA A 103 -16.41 -10.17 -14.53
C ALA A 103 -15.83 -10.72 -15.86
N VAL A 104 -14.83 -11.61 -15.79
CA VAL A 104 -14.22 -12.22 -17.00
C VAL A 104 -15.15 -13.28 -17.60
N LYS A 105 -15.91 -13.98 -16.76
CA LYS A 105 -16.91 -14.95 -17.20
C LYS A 105 -18.11 -14.23 -17.80
N GLU A 106 -18.66 -13.23 -17.11
CA GLU A 106 -19.78 -12.40 -17.60
C GLU A 106 -19.44 -11.73 -18.96
N GLU A 107 -18.18 -11.33 -19.22
CA GLU A 107 -17.75 -10.83 -20.54
C GLU A 107 -17.69 -11.94 -21.60
N ARG A 108 -17.02 -13.07 -21.31
CA ARG A 108 -16.89 -14.19 -22.26
C ARG A 108 -18.25 -14.77 -22.64
N ASP A 109 -19.13 -14.90 -21.66
CA ASP A 109 -20.46 -15.45 -21.82
C ASP A 109 -21.42 -14.42 -22.49
N GLY A 110 -20.94 -13.18 -22.70
CA GLY A 110 -21.60 -12.14 -23.50
C GLY A 110 -22.66 -11.34 -22.76
N GLU A 111 -22.71 -11.41 -21.43
CA GLU A 111 -23.65 -10.66 -20.58
C GLU A 111 -23.27 -9.17 -20.52
N ILE A 112 -21.97 -8.89 -20.45
CA ILE A 112 -21.40 -7.54 -20.42
C ILE A 112 -20.47 -7.30 -21.61
N GLU A 113 -20.26 -6.03 -21.93
CA GLU A 113 -19.32 -5.55 -22.93
C GLU A 113 -18.64 -4.26 -22.46
N PHE A 114 -17.43 -4.01 -22.98
CA PHE A 114 -16.66 -2.80 -22.71
C PHE A 114 -16.72 -1.87 -23.93
N ARG A 115 -17.44 -0.76 -23.80
CA ARG A 115 -17.58 0.24 -24.88
C ARG A 115 -16.84 1.52 -24.55
N VAL A 116 -16.07 2.04 -25.51
CA VAL A 116 -15.50 3.40 -25.42
C VAL A 116 -16.42 4.35 -26.17
N VAL A 117 -16.91 5.37 -25.47
CA VAL A 117 -17.86 6.37 -26.00
C VAL A 117 -17.38 7.79 -25.70
N ASN A 118 -17.81 8.75 -26.50
CA ASN A 118 -17.70 10.19 -26.25
C ASN A 118 -18.99 10.90 -26.69
N ASN A 119 -19.06 12.22 -26.52
CA ASN A 119 -20.23 12.99 -26.95
C ASN A 119 -20.22 13.26 -28.47
N ASP A 120 -20.49 12.20 -29.23
CA ASP A 120 -20.63 12.14 -30.69
C ASP A 120 -22.04 12.55 -31.20
N ASN A 121 -22.93 13.00 -30.31
CA ASN A 121 -24.36 13.24 -30.55
C ASN A 121 -25.21 12.00 -30.93
N THR A 122 -24.69 10.78 -30.87
CA THR A 122 -25.48 9.56 -31.13
C THR A 122 -26.36 9.20 -29.92
N ARG A 123 -27.49 8.54 -30.19
CA ARG A 123 -28.44 8.12 -29.15
C ARG A 123 -27.81 7.12 -28.17
N GLU A 124 -27.03 6.16 -28.67
CA GLU A 124 -26.41 5.13 -27.81
C GLU A 124 -25.33 5.72 -26.89
N SER A 125 -24.38 6.49 -27.45
CA SER A 125 -23.37 7.17 -26.64
C SER A 125 -24.01 8.10 -25.61
N LEU A 126 -25.05 8.85 -25.95
CA LEU A 126 -25.75 9.72 -25.00
C LEU A 126 -26.44 8.93 -23.86
N ILE A 127 -27.03 7.77 -24.14
CA ILE A 127 -27.60 6.87 -23.11
C ILE A 127 -26.50 6.39 -22.16
N ILE A 128 -25.38 5.89 -22.72
CA ILE A 128 -24.26 5.35 -21.93
C ILE A 128 -23.61 6.45 -21.06
N LEU A 129 -23.32 7.62 -21.65
CA LEU A 129 -22.79 8.78 -20.92
C LEU A 129 -23.74 9.27 -19.82
N THR A 130 -25.06 9.23 -20.07
CA THR A 130 -26.05 9.60 -19.05
C THR A 130 -26.09 8.60 -17.91
N GLY A 131 -25.98 7.30 -18.20
CA GLY A 131 -25.84 6.25 -17.19
C GLY A 131 -24.58 6.42 -16.34
N LEU A 132 -23.43 6.65 -16.98
CA LEU A 132 -22.16 6.93 -16.31
C LEU A 132 -22.24 8.17 -15.41
N LYS A 133 -22.76 9.29 -15.93
CA LYS A 133 -23.00 10.51 -15.14
C LYS A 133 -23.82 10.21 -13.88
N CYS A 134 -24.90 9.44 -14.01
CA CYS A 134 -25.74 9.05 -12.87
C CYS A 134 -25.01 8.16 -11.86
N ILE A 135 -24.11 7.28 -12.30
CA ILE A 135 -23.24 6.48 -11.40
C ILE A 135 -22.23 7.40 -10.70
N PHE A 136 -21.48 8.22 -11.43
CA PHE A 136 -20.50 9.14 -10.85
C PHE A 136 -21.15 10.10 -9.83
N GLN A 137 -22.31 10.66 -10.13
CA GLN A 137 -23.07 11.53 -9.21
C GLN A 137 -23.55 10.83 -7.93
N LYS A 138 -23.63 9.50 -7.91
CA LYS A 138 -23.96 8.70 -6.71
C LYS A 138 -22.70 8.25 -5.96
N GLN A 139 -21.67 7.80 -6.68
CA GLN A 139 -20.45 7.21 -6.09
C GLN A 139 -19.41 8.27 -5.67
N LEU A 140 -19.47 9.49 -6.22
CA LEU A 140 -18.54 10.59 -5.93
C LEU A 140 -19.28 11.78 -5.30
N PRO A 141 -19.85 11.65 -4.07
CA PRO A 141 -20.72 12.67 -3.48
C PRO A 141 -20.02 14.00 -3.16
N LYS A 142 -18.69 14.02 -3.08
CA LYS A 142 -17.89 15.25 -2.93
C LYS A 142 -17.80 16.08 -4.21
N MET A 143 -18.01 15.46 -5.38
CA MET A 143 -17.87 16.13 -6.67
C MET A 143 -19.19 16.82 -7.06
N PRO A 144 -19.19 18.12 -7.44
CA PRO A 144 -20.41 18.82 -7.82
C PRO A 144 -21.11 18.14 -9.01
N LYS A 145 -22.44 17.97 -8.93
CA LYS A 145 -23.22 17.23 -9.93
C LYS A 145 -23.10 17.82 -11.35
N ASP A 146 -23.08 19.14 -11.46
CA ASP A 146 -22.93 19.86 -12.73
C ASP A 146 -21.52 19.79 -13.28
N TYR A 147 -20.51 19.71 -12.40
CA TYR A 147 -19.12 19.48 -12.79
C TYR A 147 -18.94 18.11 -13.44
N ILE A 148 -19.51 17.06 -12.83
CA ILE A 148 -19.55 15.71 -13.40
C ILE A 148 -20.25 15.73 -14.76
N ALA A 149 -21.46 16.30 -14.84
CA ALA A 149 -22.23 16.35 -16.09
C ALA A 149 -21.44 17.07 -17.20
N ARG A 150 -20.85 18.23 -16.89
CA ARG A 150 -20.07 19.02 -17.85
C ARG A 150 -18.88 18.24 -18.42
N LEU A 151 -18.14 17.49 -17.61
CA LEU A 151 -16.97 16.72 -18.08
C LEU A 151 -17.33 15.37 -18.74
N VAL A 152 -18.41 14.70 -18.30
CA VAL A 152 -18.87 13.45 -18.95
C VAL A 152 -19.41 13.72 -20.36
N TYR A 153 -20.05 14.87 -20.60
CA TYR A 153 -20.53 15.27 -21.92
C TYR A 153 -19.52 16.13 -22.71
N ASP A 154 -18.31 16.36 -22.19
CA ASP A 154 -17.28 17.14 -22.88
C ASP A 154 -16.66 16.32 -24.03
N ARG A 155 -16.58 16.91 -25.22
CA ARG A 155 -16.11 16.22 -26.43
C ARG A 155 -14.62 15.88 -26.44
N THR A 156 -13.82 16.49 -25.57
CA THR A 156 -12.40 16.17 -25.39
C THR A 156 -12.16 15.03 -24.39
N HIS A 157 -13.22 14.55 -23.74
CA HIS A 157 -13.17 13.42 -22.82
C HIS A 157 -13.71 12.15 -23.50
N LEU A 158 -13.14 11.01 -23.09
CA LEU A 158 -13.54 9.68 -23.49
C LEU A 158 -14.00 8.92 -22.25
N SER A 159 -15.03 8.10 -22.39
CA SER A 159 -15.53 7.23 -21.33
C SER A 159 -15.48 5.78 -21.76
N MET A 160 -14.76 4.94 -21.02
CA MET A 160 -14.89 3.50 -21.12
C MET A 160 -15.97 3.03 -20.14
N ALA A 161 -17.07 2.50 -20.67
CA ALA A 161 -18.21 2.00 -19.93
C ALA A 161 -18.24 0.47 -19.90
N ILE A 162 -18.66 -0.11 -18.78
CA ILE A 162 -19.16 -1.47 -18.69
C ILE A 162 -20.66 -1.40 -18.97
N VAL A 163 -21.10 -2.02 -20.06
CA VAL A 163 -22.52 -2.09 -20.45
C VAL A 163 -22.98 -3.53 -20.31
N LYS A 164 -24.09 -3.76 -19.61
CA LYS A 164 -24.81 -5.03 -19.56
C LYS A 164 -25.98 -4.98 -20.55
N LYS A 165 -26.24 -6.08 -21.26
CA LYS A 165 -27.32 -6.13 -22.25
C LYS A 165 -28.69 -5.89 -21.59
N PRO A 166 -29.61 -5.12 -22.23
CA PRO A 166 -29.46 -4.54 -23.56
C PRO A 166 -28.63 -3.24 -23.62
N LEU A 167 -28.66 -2.38 -22.59
CA LEU A 167 -27.98 -1.07 -22.56
C LEU A 167 -27.80 -0.50 -21.14
N GLU A 168 -27.75 -1.37 -20.12
CA GLU A 168 -27.60 -0.98 -18.71
C GLU A 168 -26.13 -0.64 -18.40
N VAL A 169 -25.86 0.52 -17.80
CA VAL A 169 -24.49 0.91 -17.44
C VAL A 169 -24.17 0.45 -16.02
N VAL A 170 -23.13 -0.38 -15.87
CA VAL A 170 -22.67 -0.93 -14.58
C VAL A 170 -21.60 -0.04 -13.90
N GLY A 171 -20.81 0.66 -14.70
CA GLY A 171 -19.70 1.48 -14.23
C GLY A 171 -18.81 1.96 -15.37
N GLY A 172 -17.80 2.76 -15.07
CA GLY A 172 -16.88 3.24 -16.10
C GLY A 172 -15.75 4.12 -15.59
N ILE A 173 -14.86 4.46 -16.51
CA ILE A 173 -13.79 5.44 -16.34
C ILE A 173 -13.95 6.53 -17.40
N THR A 174 -14.04 7.79 -16.97
CA THR A 174 -13.89 8.96 -17.85
C THR A 174 -12.46 9.46 -17.76
N TYR A 175 -11.82 9.62 -18.92
CA TYR A 175 -10.44 10.07 -19.04
C TYR A 175 -10.29 11.09 -20.17
N ARG A 176 -9.23 11.91 -20.08
CA ARG A 176 -8.88 12.94 -21.06
C ARG A 176 -7.49 12.64 -21.65
N PRO A 177 -7.39 12.27 -22.94
CA PRO A 177 -6.11 11.94 -23.56
C PRO A 177 -5.31 13.20 -23.93
N PHE A 178 -4.02 13.23 -23.57
CA PHE A 178 -3.07 14.24 -24.02
C PHE A 178 -2.01 13.56 -24.92
N ASN A 179 -2.44 13.12 -26.11
CA ASN A 179 -1.62 12.34 -27.04
C ASN A 179 -0.23 12.94 -27.32
N SER A 180 -0.13 14.26 -27.50
CA SER A 180 1.13 14.98 -27.74
C SER A 180 2.07 15.03 -26.53
N ARG A 181 1.57 14.73 -25.33
CA ARG A 181 2.29 14.73 -24.04
C ARG A 181 2.48 13.32 -23.47
N GLY A 182 2.02 12.27 -24.17
CA GLY A 182 2.23 10.87 -23.80
C GLY A 182 1.49 10.40 -22.54
N PHE A 183 0.54 11.18 -22.01
CA PHE A 183 -0.25 10.83 -20.82
C PHE A 183 -1.76 11.01 -21.04
N ALA A 184 -2.58 10.41 -20.17
CA ALA A 184 -4.00 10.75 -20.01
C ALA A 184 -4.33 11.05 -18.55
N GLU A 185 -5.25 11.96 -18.34
CA GLU A 185 -5.86 12.25 -17.04
C GLU A 185 -7.06 11.33 -16.83
N ILE A 186 -7.08 10.55 -15.76
CA ILE A 186 -8.30 9.87 -15.30
C ILE A 186 -9.07 10.86 -14.42
N VAL A 187 -10.27 11.23 -14.90
CA VAL A 187 -11.11 12.26 -14.27
C VAL A 187 -12.11 11.62 -13.32
N PHE A 188 -12.77 10.54 -13.74
CA PHE A 188 -13.73 9.79 -12.92
C PHE A 188 -13.50 8.29 -13.08
N CYS A 189 -13.61 7.53 -11.98
CA CYS A 189 -13.56 6.07 -11.98
C CYS A 189 -14.55 5.55 -10.93
N ALA A 190 -15.60 4.85 -11.34
CA ALA A 190 -16.61 4.32 -10.42
C ALA A 190 -17.35 3.10 -10.99
N ILE A 191 -17.76 2.20 -10.09
CA ILE A 191 -18.64 1.06 -10.35
C ILE A 191 -19.87 1.20 -9.45
N SER A 192 -21.07 0.89 -9.95
CA SER A 192 -22.29 0.91 -9.15
C SER A 192 -22.19 -0.02 -7.93
N SER A 193 -22.66 0.44 -6.77
CA SER A 193 -22.43 -0.21 -5.46
C SER A 193 -22.87 -1.67 -5.40
N ASP A 194 -23.98 -1.99 -6.05
CA ASP A 194 -24.56 -3.34 -6.16
C ASP A 194 -23.69 -4.31 -6.99
N GLN A 195 -22.81 -3.79 -7.84
CA GLN A 195 -21.88 -4.58 -8.67
C GLN A 195 -20.43 -4.53 -8.17
N GLN A 196 -20.15 -3.88 -7.04
CA GLN A 196 -18.82 -3.88 -6.44
C GLN A 196 -18.42 -5.30 -5.98
N VAL A 197 -17.13 -5.49 -5.63
CA VAL A 197 -16.53 -6.79 -5.22
C VAL A 197 -16.43 -7.87 -6.33
N LYS A 198 -17.27 -7.86 -7.38
CA LYS A 198 -17.21 -8.80 -8.54
C LYS A 198 -15.92 -8.73 -9.39
N GLY A 199 -15.05 -7.75 -9.12
CA GLY A 199 -13.78 -7.54 -9.81
C GLY A 199 -13.83 -6.51 -10.96
N TYR A 200 -14.99 -5.90 -11.21
CA TYR A 200 -15.22 -4.98 -12.33
C TYR A 200 -14.21 -3.85 -12.45
N GLY A 201 -13.88 -3.14 -11.37
CA GLY A 201 -12.92 -2.03 -11.43
C GLY A 201 -11.53 -2.44 -11.94
N ALA A 202 -11.02 -3.59 -11.50
CA ALA A 202 -9.72 -4.10 -11.97
C ALA A 202 -9.77 -4.60 -13.43
N HIS A 203 -10.92 -5.16 -13.85
CA HIS A 203 -11.12 -5.61 -15.22
C HIS A 203 -11.23 -4.44 -16.19
N LEU A 204 -12.01 -3.42 -15.83
CA LEU A 204 -12.16 -2.15 -16.52
C LEU A 204 -10.84 -1.39 -16.67
N MET A 205 -10.01 -1.32 -15.62
CA MET A 205 -8.68 -0.72 -15.71
C MET A 205 -7.74 -1.50 -16.64
N SER A 206 -7.89 -2.84 -16.70
CA SER A 206 -7.10 -3.68 -17.61
C SER A 206 -7.49 -3.45 -19.06
N HIS A 207 -8.79 -3.41 -19.36
CA HIS A 207 -9.34 -2.99 -20.65
C HIS A 207 -8.88 -1.59 -21.05
N LEU A 208 -8.95 -0.60 -20.14
CA LEU A 208 -8.51 0.77 -20.42
C LEU A 208 -7.02 0.83 -20.80
N LYS A 209 -6.16 0.13 -20.07
CA LYS A 209 -4.71 0.08 -20.34
C LYS A 209 -4.37 -0.57 -21.67
N ASP A 210 -5.03 -1.67 -22.01
CA ASP A 210 -4.80 -2.34 -23.29
C ASP A 210 -5.38 -1.53 -24.46
N TYR A 211 -6.58 -0.95 -24.32
CA TYR A 211 -7.18 -0.06 -25.31
C TYR A 211 -6.33 1.18 -25.59
N VAL A 212 -5.95 1.93 -24.55
CA VAL A 212 -5.19 3.18 -24.70
C VAL A 212 -3.83 2.92 -25.33
N ARG A 213 -3.15 1.82 -24.97
CA ARG A 213 -1.86 1.42 -25.59
C ARG A 213 -1.99 0.93 -27.03
N ALA A 214 -3.12 0.33 -27.40
CA ALA A 214 -3.36 -0.11 -28.77
C ALA A 214 -3.76 1.04 -29.71
N THR A 215 -4.38 2.09 -29.18
CA THR A 215 -5.01 3.17 -29.97
C THR A 215 -4.30 4.52 -29.91
N SER A 216 -3.32 4.71 -29.01
CA SER A 216 -2.68 6.01 -28.76
C SER A 216 -1.22 5.88 -28.32
N PRO A 217 -0.41 6.96 -28.42
CA PRO A 217 0.98 6.98 -27.95
C PRO A 217 1.11 7.10 -26.42
N ILE A 218 0.00 7.03 -25.67
CA ILE A 218 -0.05 7.28 -24.24
C ILE A 218 0.61 6.14 -23.45
N LYS A 219 1.52 6.51 -22.54
CA LYS A 219 2.27 5.59 -21.67
C LYS A 219 1.94 5.77 -20.19
N HIS A 220 1.43 6.94 -19.81
CA HIS A 220 1.18 7.30 -18.40
C HIS A 220 -0.29 7.65 -18.16
N PHE A 221 -0.82 7.25 -17.02
CA PHE A 221 -2.05 7.81 -16.45
C PHE A 221 -1.70 8.67 -15.25
N LEU A 222 -2.32 9.85 -15.17
CA LEU A 222 -2.35 10.69 -13.97
C LEU A 222 -3.78 10.74 -13.45
N THR A 223 -3.95 10.75 -12.13
CA THR A 223 -5.26 10.88 -11.48
C THR A 223 -5.08 11.62 -10.16
N TYR A 224 -6.07 12.41 -9.76
CA TYR A 224 -6.26 12.71 -8.35
C TYR A 224 -7.14 11.60 -7.76
N ALA A 225 -6.71 11.02 -6.63
CA ALA A 225 -7.39 9.95 -5.94
C ALA A 225 -7.82 10.42 -4.55
N ASP A 226 -9.11 10.31 -4.24
CA ASP A 226 -9.62 10.38 -2.87
C ASP A 226 -8.93 9.33 -1.98
N ASN A 227 -8.76 9.63 -0.70
CA ASN A 227 -8.09 8.74 0.26
C ASN A 227 -8.61 7.29 0.23
N TYR A 228 -9.93 7.11 0.12
CA TYR A 228 -10.58 5.79 0.00
C TYR A 228 -10.24 5.03 -1.31
N ALA A 229 -9.85 5.75 -2.36
CA ALA A 229 -9.51 5.19 -3.67
C ALA A 229 -8.00 4.88 -3.83
N ILE A 230 -7.12 5.44 -2.99
CA ILE A 230 -5.66 5.22 -3.05
C ILE A 230 -5.34 3.71 -3.04
N GLY A 231 -6.00 2.93 -2.18
CA GLY A 231 -5.78 1.47 -2.11
C GLY A 231 -6.21 0.72 -3.39
N TYR A 232 -7.20 1.21 -4.13
CA TYR A 232 -7.57 0.68 -5.44
C TYR A 232 -6.51 1.03 -6.49
N PHE A 233 -6.12 2.31 -6.57
CA PHE A 233 -5.13 2.78 -7.53
C PHE A 233 -3.73 2.16 -7.30
N LYS A 234 -3.27 2.05 -6.05
CA LYS A 234 -2.05 1.26 -5.68
C LYS A 234 -2.13 -0.16 -6.25
N LYS A 235 -3.25 -0.88 -6.06
CA LYS A 235 -3.48 -2.23 -6.64
C LYS A 235 -3.54 -2.24 -8.17
N GLN A 236 -3.83 -1.12 -8.82
CA GLN A 236 -3.76 -0.96 -10.27
C GLN A 236 -2.36 -0.50 -10.75
N GLY A 237 -1.34 -0.46 -9.89
CA GLY A 237 0.01 -0.03 -10.26
C GLY A 237 0.16 1.48 -10.43
N PHE A 238 -0.60 2.27 -9.67
CA PHE A 238 -0.34 3.70 -9.47
C PHE A 238 0.53 3.91 -8.23
N THR A 239 1.45 4.87 -8.29
CA THR A 239 2.27 5.36 -7.16
C THR A 239 1.95 6.82 -6.86
N LYS A 240 2.25 7.29 -5.65
CA LYS A 240 2.25 8.73 -5.30
C LYS A 240 3.43 9.48 -5.95
N GLU A 241 4.50 8.76 -6.29
CA GLU A 241 5.70 9.33 -6.90
C GLU A 241 5.46 9.70 -8.37
N ILE A 242 5.47 10.99 -8.68
CA ILE A 242 5.24 11.49 -10.04
C ILE A 242 6.59 11.63 -10.76
N THR A 243 6.96 10.59 -11.50
CA THR A 243 8.20 10.58 -12.31
C THR A 243 8.07 11.30 -13.65
N LEU A 244 6.85 11.66 -14.07
CA LEU A 244 6.62 12.46 -15.26
C LEU A 244 6.98 13.94 -15.00
N GLU A 245 7.79 14.52 -15.88
CA GLU A 245 8.28 15.90 -15.74
C GLU A 245 7.15 16.92 -15.54
N LYS A 246 7.28 17.77 -14.51
CA LYS A 246 6.29 18.79 -14.13
C LYS A 246 5.72 19.61 -15.32
N PRO A 247 6.53 20.14 -16.28
CA PRO A 247 6.01 20.90 -17.42
C PRO A 247 5.12 20.11 -18.40
N LEU A 248 5.15 18.77 -18.34
CA LEU A 248 4.31 17.92 -19.18
C LEU A 248 2.86 17.83 -18.69
N TRP A 249 2.58 18.07 -17.40
CA TRP A 249 1.24 17.87 -16.83
C TRP A 249 0.71 19.03 -15.97
N MET A 250 1.58 19.83 -15.34
CA MET A 250 1.14 20.97 -14.52
C MET A 250 0.33 21.97 -15.36
N GLY A 251 -0.85 22.36 -14.86
CA GLY A 251 -1.79 23.25 -15.55
C GLY A 251 -2.64 22.58 -16.66
N TYR A 252 -2.40 21.31 -17.00
CA TYR A 252 -3.19 20.56 -17.98
C TYR A 252 -4.27 19.69 -17.32
N ILE A 253 -3.93 19.05 -16.20
CA ILE A 253 -4.86 18.32 -15.35
C ILE A 253 -5.61 19.26 -14.39
N LYS A 254 -6.66 18.76 -13.74
CA LYS A 254 -7.38 19.47 -12.69
C LYS A 254 -6.92 19.04 -11.31
N ASP A 255 -6.60 20.03 -10.49
CA ASP A 255 -6.29 19.85 -9.09
C ASP A 255 -7.60 19.73 -8.30
N TYR A 256 -7.66 18.76 -7.39
CA TYR A 256 -8.83 18.51 -6.54
C TYR A 256 -8.44 18.61 -5.07
N GLU A 257 -9.13 19.48 -4.32
CA GLU A 257 -8.90 19.69 -2.89
C GLU A 257 -9.10 18.39 -2.11
N GLY A 258 -8.09 17.99 -1.33
CA GLY A 258 -8.10 16.72 -0.58
C GLY A 258 -7.90 15.45 -1.42
N GLY A 259 -7.59 15.57 -2.71
CA GLY A 259 -7.17 14.45 -3.55
C GLY A 259 -5.64 14.27 -3.53
N THR A 260 -5.17 13.03 -3.50
CA THR A 260 -3.74 12.71 -3.69
C THR A 260 -3.45 12.48 -5.18
N ILE A 261 -2.48 13.21 -5.76
CA ILE A 261 -2.03 12.94 -7.12
C ILE A 261 -1.32 11.58 -7.19
N MET A 262 -1.63 10.78 -8.22
CA MET A 262 -1.01 9.47 -8.45
C MET A 262 -0.72 9.24 -9.93
N GLN A 263 0.41 8.57 -10.21
CA GLN A 263 0.86 8.19 -11.55
C GLN A 263 0.88 6.67 -11.75
N CYS A 264 0.36 6.19 -12.88
CA CYS A 264 0.63 4.83 -13.38
C CYS A 264 1.43 4.91 -14.69
N THR A 265 2.62 4.31 -14.70
CA THR A 265 3.38 4.08 -15.93
C THR A 265 3.06 2.68 -16.46
N MET A 266 2.54 2.60 -17.68
CA MET A 266 2.14 1.33 -18.28
C MET A 266 3.35 0.55 -18.84
N VAL A 267 3.33 -0.77 -18.65
CA VAL A 267 4.43 -1.65 -19.08
C VAL A 267 4.30 -1.92 -20.60
N PRO A 268 5.34 -1.65 -21.43
CA PRO A 268 5.17 -1.64 -22.89
C PRO A 268 4.78 -2.97 -23.54
N ARG A 269 5.23 -4.12 -23.00
CA ARG A 269 5.19 -5.43 -23.68
C ARG A 269 4.16 -6.44 -23.16
N ILE A 270 3.20 -6.02 -22.32
CA ILE A 270 2.19 -6.93 -21.72
C ILE A 270 0.78 -6.69 -22.28
N ARG A 271 -0.12 -7.66 -22.14
CA ARG A 271 -1.57 -7.46 -22.23
C ARG A 271 -2.14 -7.54 -20.82
N TYR A 272 -2.66 -6.44 -20.29
CA TYR A 272 -3.18 -6.35 -18.93
C TYR A 272 -4.30 -7.35 -18.64
N LEU A 273 -5.17 -7.61 -19.62
CA LEU A 273 -6.22 -8.64 -19.53
C LEU A 273 -5.65 -10.06 -19.33
N GLU A 274 -4.42 -10.33 -19.80
CA GLU A 274 -3.76 -11.63 -19.67
C GLU A 274 -2.75 -11.72 -18.53
N VAL A 275 -2.48 -10.63 -17.80
CA VAL A 275 -1.43 -10.57 -16.75
C VAL A 275 -1.56 -11.70 -15.73
N GLY A 276 -2.78 -12.05 -15.30
CA GLY A 276 -2.98 -13.17 -14.38
C GLY A 276 -2.50 -14.52 -14.92
N ARG A 277 -2.74 -14.79 -16.21
CA ARG A 277 -2.29 -16.01 -16.89
C ARG A 277 -0.77 -15.97 -17.17
N MET A 278 -0.24 -14.79 -17.51
CA MET A 278 1.20 -14.58 -17.71
C MET A 278 2.00 -14.81 -16.41
N LEU A 279 1.57 -14.20 -15.30
CA LEU A 279 2.21 -14.35 -13.99
C LEU A 279 2.15 -15.80 -13.50
N LEU A 280 1.04 -16.51 -13.72
CA LEU A 280 0.95 -17.94 -13.39
C LEU A 280 1.96 -18.77 -14.19
N LYS A 281 2.07 -18.54 -15.50
CA LYS A 281 3.09 -19.22 -16.35
C LYS A 281 4.52 -18.91 -15.89
N GLN A 282 4.81 -17.65 -15.54
CA GLN A 282 6.12 -17.25 -15.02
C GLN A 282 6.42 -17.94 -13.68
N LYS A 283 5.48 -17.93 -12.73
CA LYS A 283 5.61 -18.62 -11.44
C LYS A 283 5.88 -20.12 -11.62
N GLU A 284 5.14 -20.80 -12.47
CA GLU A 284 5.37 -22.24 -12.73
C GLU A 284 6.69 -22.51 -13.44
N THR A 285 7.15 -21.62 -14.34
CA THR A 285 8.46 -21.72 -14.98
C THR A 285 9.60 -21.62 -13.96
N VAL A 286 9.52 -20.63 -13.06
CA VAL A 286 10.47 -20.47 -11.94
C VAL A 286 10.41 -21.68 -11.01
N THR A 287 9.21 -22.15 -10.66
CA THR A 287 9.00 -23.30 -9.77
C THR A 287 9.54 -24.59 -10.39
N ALA A 288 9.38 -24.81 -11.70
CA ALA A 288 9.95 -25.95 -12.42
C ALA A 288 11.49 -25.90 -12.42
N LYS A 289 12.08 -24.72 -12.65
CA LYS A 289 13.53 -24.54 -12.55
C LYS A 289 14.05 -24.78 -11.13
N ILE A 290 13.32 -24.34 -10.10
CA ILE A 290 13.63 -24.64 -8.69
C ILE A 290 13.55 -26.15 -8.43
N ARG A 291 12.47 -26.85 -8.83
CA ARG A 291 12.30 -28.30 -8.64
C ARG A 291 13.43 -29.14 -9.28
N ALA A 292 14.10 -28.63 -10.32
CA ALA A 292 15.23 -29.31 -10.95
C ALA A 292 16.51 -29.37 -10.07
N PHE A 293 16.61 -28.52 -9.03
CA PHE A 293 17.74 -28.50 -8.08
C PHE A 293 17.31 -28.74 -6.63
N SER A 294 16.17 -28.16 -6.23
CA SER A 294 15.61 -28.27 -4.88
C SER A 294 14.86 -29.57 -4.68
N LYS A 295 15.30 -30.32 -3.67
CA LYS A 295 14.63 -31.54 -3.17
C LYS A 295 13.48 -31.25 -2.19
N SER A 296 13.19 -29.97 -1.88
CA SER A 296 12.17 -29.58 -0.88
C SER A 296 10.73 -29.98 -1.24
N HIS A 297 10.50 -30.45 -2.46
CA HIS A 297 9.22 -30.98 -2.91
C HIS A 297 9.06 -32.50 -2.67
N ILE A 298 10.11 -33.17 -2.19
CA ILE A 298 10.08 -34.60 -1.83
C ILE A 298 9.47 -34.73 -0.43
N ILE A 299 8.35 -35.45 -0.34
CA ILE A 299 7.72 -35.76 0.94
C ILE A 299 8.45 -36.95 1.56
N HIS A 300 9.18 -36.70 2.65
CA HIS A 300 9.84 -37.74 3.43
C HIS A 300 8.85 -38.33 4.45
N GLN A 301 8.91 -39.64 4.65
CA GLN A 301 8.13 -40.32 5.69
C GLN A 301 8.66 -39.95 7.08
N PRO A 302 7.81 -39.95 8.13
CA PRO A 302 8.27 -39.69 9.50
C PRO A 302 9.32 -40.73 9.94
N PRO A 303 10.24 -40.35 10.85
CA PRO A 303 11.16 -41.27 11.52
C PRO A 303 10.45 -42.51 12.08
N ARG A 304 11.10 -43.68 11.98
CA ARG A 304 10.54 -44.97 12.42
C ARG A 304 10.40 -45.03 13.94
N GLU A 305 11.25 -44.30 14.62
CA GLU A 305 11.36 -44.12 16.05
C GLU A 305 10.07 -43.52 16.63
N TRP A 306 9.40 -42.64 15.87
CA TRP A 306 8.14 -42.00 16.28
C TRP A 306 6.90 -42.91 16.20
N LYS A 307 7.04 -44.17 15.75
CA LYS A 307 5.91 -45.11 15.61
C LYS A 307 5.19 -45.40 16.94
N ASN A 308 5.90 -45.32 18.07
CA ASN A 308 5.39 -45.64 19.39
C ASN A 308 5.21 -44.41 20.31
N GLY A 309 5.37 -43.19 19.77
CA GLY A 309 5.33 -41.93 20.53
C GLY A 309 6.40 -40.95 20.07
N LEU A 310 6.25 -39.67 20.41
CA LEU A 310 7.26 -38.65 20.10
C LEU A 310 8.49 -38.86 21.00
N CYS A 311 9.66 -38.95 20.39
CA CYS A 311 10.95 -38.98 21.06
C CYS A 311 11.90 -37.95 20.43
N GLU A 312 12.88 -37.49 21.20
CA GLU A 312 13.95 -36.64 20.68
C GLU A 312 14.87 -37.46 19.77
N ILE A 313 15.16 -36.94 18.58
CA ILE A 313 16.01 -37.58 17.57
C ILE A 313 17.02 -36.52 17.10
N ASP A 314 18.30 -36.90 17.04
CA ASP A 314 19.33 -36.07 16.40
C ASP A 314 18.93 -35.75 14.94
N PRO A 315 18.71 -34.48 14.56
CA PRO A 315 18.34 -34.14 13.20
C PRO A 315 19.38 -34.58 12.15
N MET A 316 20.66 -34.67 12.52
CA MET A 316 21.73 -35.12 11.62
C MET A 316 21.72 -36.63 11.34
N SER A 317 21.00 -37.42 12.14
CA SER A 317 20.72 -38.83 11.88
C SER A 317 19.74 -39.04 10.72
N ILE A 318 18.88 -38.05 10.44
CA ILE A 318 17.85 -38.11 9.40
C ILE A 318 18.49 -37.79 8.03
N PRO A 319 18.58 -38.75 7.08
CA PRO A 319 19.34 -38.54 5.84
C PRO A 319 18.84 -37.37 4.97
N ALA A 320 17.55 -37.04 5.05
CA ALA A 320 16.94 -35.93 4.34
C ALA A 320 17.39 -34.55 4.88
N ILE A 321 17.50 -34.43 6.20
CA ILE A 321 17.95 -33.20 6.89
C ILE A 321 19.45 -33.01 6.67
N LYS A 322 20.25 -34.08 6.84
CA LYS A 322 21.67 -34.06 6.50
C LYS A 322 21.93 -33.68 5.03
N ALA A 323 21.09 -34.15 4.10
CA ALA A 323 21.21 -33.85 2.67
C ALA A 323 20.67 -32.47 2.25
N SER A 324 19.94 -31.75 3.10
CA SER A 324 19.50 -30.37 2.82
C SER A 324 20.56 -29.32 3.19
N GLY A 325 21.64 -29.72 3.87
CA GLY A 325 22.63 -28.80 4.42
C GLY A 325 22.15 -28.06 5.67
N TRP A 326 21.15 -28.60 6.36
CA TRP A 326 20.67 -28.06 7.64
C TRP A 326 21.80 -28.05 8.69
N SER A 327 21.83 -26.98 9.49
CA SER A 327 22.65 -26.87 10.70
C SER A 327 21.81 -26.30 11.84
N PRO A 328 22.18 -26.55 13.11
CA PRO A 328 21.52 -25.94 14.27
C PRO A 328 21.47 -24.41 14.16
N ASP A 329 22.58 -23.78 13.77
CA ASP A 329 22.69 -22.32 13.63
C ASP A 329 21.70 -21.75 12.60
N MET A 330 21.48 -22.44 11.47
CA MET A 330 20.49 -22.02 10.48
C MET A 330 19.05 -22.22 10.97
N ASP A 331 18.81 -23.24 11.79
CA ASP A 331 17.50 -23.48 12.42
C ASP A 331 17.19 -22.43 13.48
N GLU A 332 18.19 -22.04 14.28
CA GLU A 332 18.08 -20.96 15.27
C GLU A 332 17.81 -19.61 14.58
N LEU A 333 18.56 -19.26 13.54
CA LEU A 333 18.32 -18.09 12.70
C LEU A 333 16.93 -18.10 12.05
N ALA A 334 16.43 -19.26 11.61
CA ALA A 334 15.09 -19.38 11.02
C ALA A 334 13.96 -19.28 12.05
N ARG A 335 14.24 -19.60 13.33
CA ARG A 335 13.30 -19.45 14.45
C ARG A 335 13.29 -18.04 15.05
N GLN A 336 14.31 -17.22 14.80
CA GLN A 336 14.31 -15.83 15.23
C GLN A 336 13.13 -15.08 14.57
N PRO A 337 12.25 -14.42 15.36
CA PRO A 337 11.15 -13.67 14.79
C PRO A 337 11.70 -12.51 13.98
N ARG A 338 11.29 -12.43 12.70
CA ARG A 338 11.77 -11.41 11.75
C ARG A 338 11.52 -9.96 12.21
N HIS A 339 10.49 -9.78 13.03
CA HIS A 339 10.04 -8.48 13.54
C HIS A 339 9.80 -8.57 15.05
N GLY A 340 9.85 -7.43 15.73
CA GLY A 340 9.56 -7.34 17.17
C GLY A 340 8.15 -7.83 17.54
N PRO A 341 7.91 -8.25 18.81
CA PRO A 341 6.65 -8.86 19.24
C PRO A 341 5.42 -7.96 19.07
N ASN A 342 5.61 -6.64 19.07
CA ASN A 342 4.57 -5.62 18.92
C ASN A 342 4.33 -5.17 17.47
N TYR A 343 5.08 -5.70 16.48
CA TYR A 343 5.13 -5.15 15.12
C TYR A 343 3.73 -5.04 14.49
N ASN A 344 2.95 -6.12 14.50
CA ASN A 344 1.63 -6.13 13.87
C ASN A 344 0.64 -5.18 14.57
N GLN A 345 0.69 -5.07 15.89
CA GLN A 345 -0.15 -4.17 16.67
C GLN A 345 0.19 -2.70 16.37
N LEU A 346 1.48 -2.36 16.25
CA LEU A 346 1.94 -1.03 15.84
C LEU A 346 1.54 -0.72 14.38
N LEU A 347 1.64 -1.69 13.48
CA LEU A 347 1.17 -1.57 12.10
C LEU A 347 -0.34 -1.26 12.05
N HIS A 348 -1.14 -1.97 12.83
CA HIS A 348 -2.59 -1.73 12.91
C HIS A 348 -2.90 -0.33 13.46
N LEU A 349 -2.28 0.07 14.58
CA LEU A 349 -2.44 1.39 15.17
C LEU A 349 -2.07 2.51 14.18
N LEU A 350 -0.94 2.37 13.47
CA LEU A 350 -0.50 3.34 12.47
C LEU A 350 -1.49 3.45 11.30
N ASN A 351 -1.98 2.32 10.78
CA ASN A 351 -2.99 2.31 9.72
C ASN A 351 -4.29 3.00 10.18
N ASP A 352 -4.76 2.74 11.39
CA ASP A 352 -5.96 3.37 11.92
C ASP A 352 -5.77 4.89 12.11
N MET A 353 -4.59 5.32 12.59
CA MET A 353 -4.23 6.74 12.68
C MET A 353 -4.16 7.41 11.30
N GLN A 354 -3.55 6.78 10.30
CA GLN A 354 -3.50 7.29 8.93
C GLN A 354 -4.90 7.42 8.29
N ASN A 355 -5.80 6.47 8.53
CA ASN A 355 -7.16 6.47 7.99
C ASN A 355 -8.15 7.38 8.75
N HIS A 356 -7.80 7.88 9.93
CA HIS A 356 -8.66 8.74 10.73
C HIS A 356 -8.89 10.11 10.05
N SER A 357 -10.12 10.65 10.09
CA SER A 357 -10.51 11.87 9.37
C SER A 357 -9.72 13.14 9.74
N SER A 358 -9.03 13.13 10.89
CA SER A 358 -8.19 14.23 11.38
C SER A 358 -6.69 14.02 11.11
N SER A 359 -6.31 13.02 10.30
CA SER A 359 -4.91 12.73 9.95
C SER A 359 -4.31 13.63 8.88
N TRP A 360 -5.16 14.28 8.06
CA TRP A 360 -4.76 14.96 6.83
C TRP A 360 -3.52 15.87 6.91
N PRO A 361 -3.28 16.71 7.96
CA PRO A 361 -2.10 17.57 8.02
C PRO A 361 -0.81 16.85 8.38
N PHE A 362 -0.92 15.61 8.86
CA PHE A 362 0.17 14.80 9.41
C PHE A 362 0.49 13.61 8.50
N THR A 363 -0.12 13.52 7.32
CA THR A 363 0.05 12.38 6.41
C THR A 363 1.41 12.36 5.70
N GLN A 364 2.10 13.49 5.63
CA GLN A 364 3.39 13.71 4.96
C GLN A 364 4.20 14.77 5.74
N PRO A 365 5.52 14.90 5.51
CA PRO A 365 6.32 16.00 6.05
C PRO A 365 5.79 17.37 5.61
N VAL A 366 5.94 18.38 6.46
CA VAL A 366 5.58 19.78 6.13
C VAL A 366 6.47 20.31 5.01
N ASN A 367 5.88 20.76 3.89
CA ASN A 367 6.67 21.23 2.76
C ASN A 367 7.40 22.56 3.08
N ARG A 368 8.74 22.56 3.02
CA ARG A 368 9.57 23.75 3.25
C ARG A 368 9.30 24.88 2.26
N ASP A 369 8.90 24.56 1.03
CA ASP A 369 8.58 25.57 0.00
C ASP A 369 7.24 26.28 0.28
N GLU A 370 6.34 25.64 1.05
CA GLU A 370 5.04 26.19 1.45
C GLU A 370 5.10 26.86 2.83
N VAL A 371 5.94 26.35 3.75
CA VAL A 371 6.07 26.83 5.13
C VAL A 371 7.56 27.04 5.47
N ALA A 372 8.10 28.18 5.02
CA ALA A 372 9.53 28.44 4.98
C ALA A 372 10.24 28.41 6.35
N ASP A 373 9.58 28.91 7.41
CA ASP A 373 10.12 29.03 8.77
C ASP A 373 9.88 27.78 9.64
N TYR A 374 9.12 26.78 9.16
CA TYR A 374 8.70 25.63 9.95
C TYR A 374 9.90 24.89 10.58
N TYR A 375 10.93 24.61 9.78
CA TYR A 375 12.16 23.92 10.22
C TYR A 375 13.12 24.83 11.01
N GLU A 376 12.85 26.14 11.06
CA GLU A 376 13.55 27.07 11.95
C GLU A 376 12.95 27.00 13.38
N VAL A 377 11.65 26.73 13.51
CA VAL A 377 10.92 26.61 14.78
C VAL A 377 10.89 25.16 15.31
N ILE A 378 10.69 24.19 14.43
CA ILE A 378 10.60 22.74 14.72
C ILE A 378 11.92 22.06 14.37
N LYS A 379 12.54 21.43 15.37
CA LYS A 379 13.89 20.82 15.26
C LYS A 379 13.86 19.32 15.03
N GLU A 380 12.83 18.65 15.53
CA GLU A 380 12.61 17.21 15.37
C GLU A 380 11.26 17.03 14.65
N PRO A 381 11.20 17.21 13.32
CA PRO A 381 9.98 17.02 12.56
C PRO A 381 9.55 15.55 12.56
N MET A 382 8.25 15.29 12.56
CA MET A 382 7.67 13.95 12.49
C MET A 382 6.31 13.98 11.80
N ASP A 383 5.97 12.90 11.08
CA ASP A 383 4.71 12.70 10.36
C ASP A 383 4.41 11.20 10.20
N LEU A 384 3.18 10.86 9.82
CA LEU A 384 2.70 9.48 9.75
C LEU A 384 3.31 8.64 8.61
N SER A 385 3.95 9.25 7.61
CA SER A 385 4.70 8.52 6.58
C SER A 385 6.16 8.29 6.97
N THR A 386 6.79 9.22 7.67
CA THR A 386 8.08 8.96 8.34
C THR A 386 7.92 7.84 9.38
N MET A 387 6.81 7.80 10.12
CA MET A 387 6.50 6.68 11.01
C MET A 387 6.29 5.34 10.26
N GLU A 388 5.65 5.34 9.09
CA GLU A 388 5.49 4.16 8.23
C GLU A 388 6.85 3.61 7.81
N GLU A 389 7.75 4.47 7.33
CA GLU A 389 9.12 4.11 6.98
C GLU A 389 9.97 3.61 8.16
N LYS A 390 9.84 4.23 9.34
CA LYS A 390 10.55 3.78 10.56
C LYS A 390 10.05 2.40 11.00
N HIS A 391 8.75 2.16 10.89
CA HIS A 391 8.14 0.89 11.24
C HIS A 391 8.55 -0.25 10.30
N GLU A 392 8.55 -0.04 8.99
CA GLU A 392 9.02 -1.04 8.00
C GLU A 392 10.50 -1.44 8.17
N LYS A 393 11.29 -0.60 8.87
CA LYS A 393 12.72 -0.79 9.18
C LYS A 393 12.96 -1.33 10.60
N ASP A 394 11.92 -1.79 11.30
CA ASP A 394 11.94 -2.28 12.69
C ASP A 394 12.51 -1.26 13.73
N LEU A 395 12.40 0.05 13.46
CA LEU A 395 12.93 1.11 14.33
C LEU A 395 12.02 1.48 15.53
N TYR A 396 11.08 0.59 15.88
CA TYR A 396 10.21 0.69 17.05
C TYR A 396 10.29 -0.61 17.88
N PRO A 397 11.40 -0.85 18.60
CA PRO A 397 11.55 -2.06 19.41
C PRO A 397 10.56 -2.12 20.57
N THR A 398 10.11 -0.97 21.09
CA THR A 398 9.02 -0.90 22.09
C THR A 398 7.87 0.01 21.64
N PRO A 399 6.64 -0.19 22.18
CA PRO A 399 5.51 0.70 21.89
C PRO A 399 5.77 2.16 22.29
N GLU A 400 6.59 2.39 23.32
CA GLU A 400 6.94 3.72 23.81
C GLU A 400 7.77 4.52 22.79
N ASP A 401 8.59 3.87 21.95
CA ASP A 401 9.29 4.54 20.85
C ASP A 401 8.31 5.03 19.77
N PHE A 402 7.30 4.24 19.44
CA PHE A 402 6.23 4.62 18.51
C PHE A 402 5.38 5.76 19.09
N ILE A 403 4.99 5.67 20.37
CA ILE A 403 4.20 6.69 21.06
C ILE A 403 4.97 8.01 21.16
N ARG A 404 6.31 7.97 21.31
CA ARG A 404 7.17 9.17 21.33
C ARG A 404 7.10 9.93 20.01
N ASP A 405 7.26 9.25 18.89
CA ASP A 405 7.13 9.84 17.55
C ASP A 405 5.70 10.34 17.29
N ALA A 406 4.68 9.55 17.68
CA ALA A 406 3.28 9.96 17.51
C ALA A 406 2.96 11.24 18.32
N LYS A 407 3.45 11.35 19.56
CA LYS A 407 3.35 12.58 20.37
C LYS A 407 4.05 13.76 19.68
N LEU A 408 5.25 13.54 19.14
CA LEU A 408 6.05 14.56 18.48
C LEU A 408 5.28 15.22 17.31
N ILE A 409 4.45 14.47 16.57
CA ILE A 409 3.52 15.04 15.57
C ILE A 409 2.59 16.10 16.21
N PHE A 410 1.94 15.74 17.31
CA PHE A 410 0.94 16.59 17.97
C PHE A 410 1.57 17.79 18.69
N ASP A 411 2.70 17.56 19.35
CA ASP A 411 3.42 18.59 20.10
C ASP A 411 4.08 19.61 19.16
N ASN A 412 4.68 19.17 18.05
CA ASN A 412 5.15 20.08 17.00
C ASN A 412 3.99 20.87 16.37
N CYS A 413 2.84 20.22 16.13
CA CYS A 413 1.66 20.91 15.63
C CYS A 413 1.20 22.03 16.58
N ARG A 414 1.14 21.76 17.89
CA ARG A 414 0.76 22.75 18.91
C ARG A 414 1.82 23.83 19.16
N LYS A 415 3.10 23.48 19.02
CA LYS A 415 4.23 24.43 19.15
C LYS A 415 4.24 25.45 18.01
N TYR A 416 3.94 25.02 16.78
CA TYR A 416 3.95 25.90 15.59
C TYR A 416 2.59 26.59 15.36
N ASN A 417 1.46 25.95 15.65
CA ASN A 417 0.12 26.48 15.35
C ASN A 417 -0.66 26.89 16.60
N ASN A 418 -1.34 28.03 16.54
CA ASN A 418 -2.28 28.47 17.57
C ASN A 418 -3.43 27.46 17.76
N GLU A 419 -3.88 27.26 19.00
CA GLU A 419 -4.93 26.30 19.39
C GLU A 419 -6.25 26.45 18.62
N THR A 420 -6.58 27.67 18.18
CA THR A 420 -7.81 27.96 17.42
C THR A 420 -7.78 27.43 15.98
N THR A 421 -6.59 27.10 15.44
CA THR A 421 -6.41 26.65 14.06
C THR A 421 -7.08 25.29 13.78
N PRO A 422 -7.42 25.00 12.51
CA PRO A 422 -7.83 23.66 12.10
C PRO A 422 -6.77 22.59 12.43
N TYR A 423 -5.48 22.93 12.32
CA TYR A 423 -4.34 22.05 12.58
C TYR A 423 -4.30 21.57 14.04
N ALA A 424 -4.29 22.50 15.01
CA ALA A 424 -4.28 22.14 16.43
C ALA A 424 -5.54 21.34 16.84
N LYS A 425 -6.70 21.69 16.29
CA LYS A 425 -7.95 20.91 16.45
C LYS A 425 -7.83 19.49 15.85
N SER A 426 -7.10 19.33 14.75
CA SER A 426 -6.84 18.03 14.12
C SER A 426 -5.91 17.18 14.97
N ALA A 427 -4.81 17.76 15.48
CA ALA A 427 -3.87 17.10 16.39
C ALA A 427 -4.58 16.57 17.64
N ASN A 428 -5.33 17.42 18.34
CA ASN A 428 -6.06 17.04 19.55
C ASN A 428 -7.08 15.92 19.32
N LYS A 429 -7.72 15.86 18.13
CA LYS A 429 -8.63 14.76 17.75
C LYS A 429 -7.88 13.46 17.46
N LEU A 430 -6.80 13.52 16.69
CA LEU A 430 -6.03 12.33 16.32
C LEU A 430 -5.29 11.75 17.53
N GLU A 431 -4.75 12.58 18.41
CA GLU A 431 -4.12 12.15 19.67
C GLU A 431 -5.12 11.44 20.57
N LYS A 432 -6.32 12.02 20.77
CA LYS A 432 -7.40 11.38 21.53
C LYS A 432 -7.81 10.03 20.91
N PHE A 433 -7.83 9.94 19.57
CA PHE A 433 -8.11 8.69 18.88
C PHE A 433 -7.01 7.65 19.11
N MET A 434 -5.74 8.01 18.95
CA MET A 434 -4.58 7.15 19.25
C MET A 434 -4.67 6.58 20.67
N TRP A 435 -4.88 7.42 21.68
CA TRP A 435 -5.03 6.97 23.07
C TRP A 435 -6.24 6.07 23.29
N SER A 436 -7.33 6.25 22.53
CA SER A 436 -8.47 5.33 22.59
C SER A 436 -8.14 3.95 22.03
N GLN A 437 -7.31 3.86 20.98
CA GLN A 437 -6.86 2.58 20.42
C GLN A 437 -5.83 1.89 21.33
N ILE A 438 -4.85 2.62 21.86
CA ILE A 438 -3.84 2.07 22.80
C ILE A 438 -4.53 1.44 24.03
N LYS A 439 -5.60 2.05 24.55
CA LYS A 439 -6.38 1.51 25.68
C LYS A 439 -7.15 0.22 25.38
N LEU A 440 -7.37 -0.10 24.09
CA LEU A 440 -7.99 -1.37 23.68
C LEU A 440 -6.99 -2.53 23.59
N ILE A 441 -5.69 -2.26 23.76
CA ILE A 441 -4.61 -3.24 23.72
C ILE A 441 -4.21 -3.54 25.18
N PRO A 442 -4.63 -4.69 25.76
CA PRO A 442 -4.43 -4.98 27.18
C PRO A 442 -2.97 -4.88 27.60
N GLU A 443 -2.05 -5.35 26.75
CA GLU A 443 -0.60 -5.39 26.97
C GLU A 443 0.02 -4.00 27.18
N TRP A 444 -0.57 -2.95 26.61
CA TRP A 444 -0.05 -1.57 26.68
C TRP A 444 -0.87 -0.71 27.65
N SER A 445 -2.09 -1.13 27.98
CA SER A 445 -2.99 -0.42 28.91
C SER A 445 -2.44 -0.29 30.34
N VAL A 446 -1.56 -1.20 30.76
CA VAL A 446 -1.04 -1.30 32.14
C VAL A 446 0.12 -0.32 32.42
N SER A 447 0.85 0.13 31.38
CA SER A 447 1.97 1.08 31.53
C SER A 447 1.54 2.56 31.55
N SER A 448 0.24 2.84 31.49
CA SER A 448 -0.32 4.20 31.46
C SER A 448 -0.69 4.69 32.86
N TYR A 449 0.31 5.10 33.65
CA TYR A 449 0.13 5.89 34.87
C TYR A 449 -0.04 7.39 34.57
#